data_AF-A0A2T2VXE5-F1
#
_entry.id   AF-A0A2T2VXE5-F1
#
_cell.length_a   1.000
_cell.length_b   1.000
_cell.length_c   1.000
_cell.angle_alpha   90.00
_cell.angle_beta   90.00
_cell.angle_gamma   90.00
#
_symmetry.space_group_name_H-M   'P 1'
#
loop_
_entity.id
_entity.type
_entity.pdbx_description
1 polymer ?
#
loop_
_entity_poly.entity_id
_entity_poly.type
_entity_poly.pdbx_seq_one_letter_code
_entity_poly.pdbx_strand_id
1 'polypeptide(L)'
;MALSPLPVTFDTATVAGTALWAIALYWGFSPLSDRLISTLEESLGTNSPAASLVSVVPFLAVGGLVHYGLTLSLGGSWAVSLGVISAIGCGVYELGRRDGQSSE
;
A
#
# COMPACT_ATOMS: atom_id res chain seq x y z
N MET A 1 12.74 14.20 29.04
CA MET A 1 12.72 13.72 27.65
C MET A 1 12.25 12.28 27.66
N ALA A 2 10.93 12.08 27.82
CA ALA A 2 10.34 10.75 27.86
C ALA A 2 9.83 10.44 26.45
N LEU A 3 10.41 9.42 25.81
CA LEU A 3 9.81 8.79 24.64
C LEU A 3 8.57 8.06 25.13
N SER A 4 7.41 8.69 24.99
CA SER A 4 6.12 8.02 25.19
C SER A 4 6.07 6.78 24.28
N PRO A 5 5.66 5.61 24.76
CA PRO A 5 5.44 4.47 23.89
C PRO A 5 4.35 4.87 22.89
N LEU A 6 4.68 4.84 21.61
CA LEU A 6 3.74 5.06 20.51
C LEU A 6 2.49 4.21 20.78
N PRO A 7 1.29 4.81 20.89
CA PRO A 7 0.07 4.05 20.96
C PRO A 7 -0.12 3.38 19.60
N VAL A 8 0.32 2.12 19.48
CA VAL A 8 -0.02 1.26 18.35
C VAL A 8 -1.49 0.88 18.54
N THR A 9 -2.39 1.82 18.25
CA THR A 9 -3.81 1.54 18.13
C THR A 9 -3.99 0.74 16.86
N PHE A 10 -4.28 -0.55 16.99
CA PHE A 10 -4.74 -1.40 15.89
C PHE A 10 -6.14 -0.92 15.48
N ASP A 11 -6.15 0.18 14.74
CA ASP A 11 -7.37 0.75 14.18
C ASP A 11 -7.68 0.08 12.84
N THR A 12 -8.95 0.00 12.47
CA THR A 12 -9.40 -0.57 11.20
C THR A 12 -8.73 0.13 10.02
N ALA A 13 -8.42 1.42 10.14
CA ALA A 13 -7.68 2.19 9.14
C ALA A 13 -6.25 1.67 8.90
N THR A 14 -5.57 1.19 9.95
CA THR A 14 -4.20 0.62 9.86
C THR A 14 -4.22 -0.71 9.12
N VAL A 15 -5.22 -1.56 9.39
CA VAL A 15 -5.39 -2.84 8.70
C VAL A 15 -5.78 -2.63 7.24
N ALA A 16 -6.72 -1.73 6.96
CA ALA A 16 -7.11 -1.39 5.59
C ALA A 16 -5.95 -0.75 4.81
N GLY A 17 -5.18 0.14 5.45
CA GLY A 17 -4.02 0.80 4.86
C GLY A 17 -2.90 -0.17 4.51
N THR A 18 -2.57 -1.09 5.42
CA THR A 18 -1.54 -2.12 5.15
C THR A 18 -1.98 -3.09 4.05
N ALA A 19 -3.26 -3.47 4.01
CA ALA A 19 -3.81 -4.28 2.92
C ALA A 19 -3.78 -3.55 1.57
N LEU A 20 -4.14 -2.27 1.52
CA LEU A 20 -4.07 -1.44 0.30
C LEU A 20 -2.63 -1.29 -0.20
N TRP A 21 -1.66 -1.09 0.70
CA TRP A 21 -0.25 -1.03 0.32
C TRP A 21 0.29 -2.38 -0.16
N ALA A 22 -0.13 -3.49 0.45
CA ALA A 22 0.23 -4.82 -0.04
C ALA A 22 -0.29 -5.06 -1.46
N ILE A 23 -1.53 -4.63 -1.76
CA ILE A 23 -2.11 -4.72 -3.11
C ILE A 23 -1.37 -3.80 -4.10
N ALA A 24 -1.07 -2.56 -3.70
CA ALA A 24 -0.36 -1.61 -4.54
C ALA A 24 1.06 -2.09 -4.90
N LEU A 25 1.77 -2.70 -3.95
CA LEU A 25 3.09 -3.29 -4.18
C LEU A 25 3.00 -4.56 -5.03
N TYR A 26 1.99 -5.39 -4.81
CA TYR A 26 1.74 -6.58 -5.63
C TYR A 26 1.52 -6.21 -7.11
N TRP A 27 0.77 -5.14 -7.40
CA TRP A 27 0.56 -4.65 -8.76
C TRP A 27 1.72 -3.82 -9.31
N GLY A 28 2.39 -3.03 -8.47
CA GLY A 28 3.44 -2.09 -8.90
C GLY A 28 4.79 -2.74 -9.23
N PHE A 29 5.07 -3.94 -8.70
CA PHE A 29 6.39 -4.58 -8.79
C PHE A 29 6.36 -5.93 -9.54
N SER A 30 5.79 -5.94 -10.74
CA SER A 30 5.73 -7.15 -11.60
C SER A 30 7.08 -7.89 -11.76
N PRO A 31 8.24 -7.24 -12.00
CA PRO A 31 9.52 -7.97 -12.17
C PRO A 31 10.11 -8.52 -10.87
N LEU A 32 9.69 -8.00 -9.72
CA LEU A 32 10.25 -8.36 -8.41
C LEU A 32 9.46 -9.51 -7.77
N SER A 33 8.15 -9.56 -8.04
CA SER A 33 7.29 -10.72 -7.75
C SER A 33 7.82 -11.98 -8.42
N ASP A 34 8.18 -11.90 -9.71
CA ASP A 34 8.70 -13.04 -10.47
C ASP A 34 10.00 -13.61 -9.87
N ARG A 35 10.91 -12.75 -9.41
CA ARG A 35 12.16 -13.17 -8.75
C ARG A 35 11.94 -13.80 -7.37
N LEU A 36 10.92 -13.33 -6.67
CA LEU A 36 10.56 -13.89 -5.38
C LEU A 36 9.99 -15.30 -5.55
N ILE A 37 9.10 -15.47 -6.54
CA ILE A 37 8.49 -16.76 -6.89
C ILE A 37 9.59 -17.76 -7.27
N SER A 38 10.53 -17.39 -8.13
CA SER A 38 11.61 -18.29 -8.54
C SER A 38 12.51 -18.73 -7.37
N THR A 39 12.78 -17.82 -6.41
CA THR A 39 13.60 -18.11 -5.21
C THR A 39 12.87 -19.03 -4.22
N LEU A 40 11.54 -18.89 -4.16
CA LEU A 40 10.67 -19.70 -3.32
C LEU A 40 10.47 -21.11 -3.89
N GLU A 41 10.37 -21.22 -5.21
CA GLU A 41 10.34 -22.51 -5.92
C GLU A 41 11.63 -23.31 -5.69
N GLU A 42 12.78 -22.64 -5.69
CA GLU A 42 14.09 -23.26 -5.41
C GLU A 42 14.21 -23.74 -3.96
N SER A 43 13.59 -23.05 -3.00
CA SER A 43 13.72 -23.35 -1.56
C SER A 43 12.65 -24.30 -1.00
N LEU A 44 11.40 -24.23 -1.49
CA LEU A 44 10.26 -24.90 -0.85
C LEU A 44 9.62 -26.05 -1.69
N GLY A 45 10.00 -26.20 -2.96
CA GLY A 45 9.47 -27.23 -3.86
C GLY A 45 8.06 -26.97 -4.37
N THR A 46 7.85 -27.20 -5.67
CA THR A 46 6.66 -26.86 -6.49
C THR A 46 5.28 -27.30 -5.94
N ASN A 47 5.19 -28.17 -4.93
CA ASN A 47 3.94 -28.80 -4.49
C ASN A 47 3.52 -28.48 -3.04
N SER A 48 4.17 -27.52 -2.37
CA SER A 48 3.84 -27.19 -0.97
C SER A 48 2.80 -26.07 -0.89
N PRO A 49 1.68 -26.22 -0.14
CA PRO A 49 0.71 -25.13 0.08
C PRO A 49 1.33 -23.93 0.81
N ALA A 50 2.50 -24.13 1.44
CA ALA A 50 3.29 -23.07 2.05
C ALA A 50 3.91 -22.13 1.02
N ALA A 51 4.13 -22.55 -0.24
CA ALA A 51 4.69 -21.68 -1.28
C ALA A 51 3.82 -20.45 -1.55
N SER A 52 2.50 -20.63 -1.62
CA SER A 52 1.54 -19.55 -1.83
C SER A 52 1.35 -18.66 -0.60
N LEU A 53 1.37 -19.25 0.61
CA LEU A 53 1.26 -18.49 1.86
C LEU A 53 2.51 -17.64 2.11
N VAL A 54 3.69 -18.17 1.81
CA VAL A 54 4.96 -17.44 1.93
C VAL A 54 5.04 -16.30 0.93
N SER A 55 4.36 -16.36 -0.21
CA SER A 55 4.31 -15.22 -1.14
C SER A 55 3.60 -14.00 -0.54
N VAL A 56 2.53 -14.20 0.26
CA VAL A 56 1.78 -13.07 0.84
C VAL A 56 2.55 -12.35 1.96
N VAL A 57 3.40 -13.09 2.70
CA VAL A 57 4.16 -12.60 3.86
C VAL A 57 5.12 -11.44 3.54
N PRO A 58 6.00 -11.49 2.51
CA PRO A 58 6.89 -10.40 2.18
C PRO A 58 6.13 -9.17 1.67
N PHE A 59 5.05 -9.34 0.91
CA PHE A 59 4.21 -8.20 0.49
C PHE A 59 3.52 -7.54 1.68
N LEU A 60 3.04 -8.32 2.66
CA LEU A 60 2.49 -7.78 3.91
C LEU A 60 3.57 -7.14 4.79
N ALA A 61 4.77 -7.71 4.84
CA ALA A 61 5.89 -7.15 5.61
C ALA A 61 6.32 -5.80 5.06
N VAL A 62 6.51 -5.69 3.74
CA VAL A 62 6.86 -4.43 3.09
C VAL A 62 5.70 -3.43 3.16
N GLY A 63 4.46 -3.86 2.93
CA GLY A 63 3.27 -3.00 3.10
C GLY A 63 3.12 -2.47 4.52
N GLY A 64 3.38 -3.32 5.52
CA GLY A 64 3.45 -2.95 6.93
C GLY A 64 4.58 -1.96 7.22
N LEU A 65 5.77 -2.19 6.67
CA LEU A 65 6.93 -1.31 6.83
C LEU A 65 6.68 0.08 6.23
N VAL A 66 6.09 0.14 5.03
CA VAL A 66 5.74 1.39 4.35
C VAL A 66 4.66 2.13 5.13
N HIS A 67 3.60 1.46 5.58
CA HIS A 67 2.57 2.07 6.42
C HIS A 67 3.13 2.60 7.75
N TYR A 68 4.03 1.83 8.38
CA TYR A 68 4.72 2.24 9.60
C TYR A 68 5.60 3.47 9.35
N GLY A 69 6.38 3.47 8.27
CA GLY A 69 7.22 4.60 7.87
C GLY A 69 6.43 5.86 7.55
N LEU A 70 5.28 5.73 6.88
CA LEU A 70 4.37 6.84 6.59
C LEU A 70 3.75 7.39 7.88
N THR A 71 3.35 6.52 8.80
CA THR A 71 2.82 6.95 10.11
C THR A 71 3.90 7.63 10.95
N LEU A 72 5.15 7.17 10.88
CA LEU A 72 6.28 7.79 11.55
C LEU A 72 6.64 9.16 10.94
N SER A 73 6.55 9.29 9.61
CA SER A 73 6.99 10.48 8.87
C SER A 73 5.92 11.56 8.76
N LEU A 74 4.64 11.19 8.58
CA LEU A 74 3.52 12.12 8.38
C LEU A 74 2.52 12.15 9.55
N GLY A 75 2.66 11.27 10.55
CA GLY A 75 1.73 11.15 11.68
C GLY A 75 0.44 10.39 11.33
N GLY A 76 -0.49 10.29 12.28
CA GLY A 76 -1.72 9.48 12.14
C GLY A 76 -2.77 10.01 11.15
N SER A 77 -2.63 11.26 10.66
CA SER A 77 -3.64 11.93 9.82
C SER A 77 -3.30 11.98 8.32
N TRP A 78 -2.17 11.38 7.90
CA TRP A 78 -1.68 11.45 6.52
C TRP A 78 -2.70 10.96 5.47
N ALA A 79 -3.50 9.94 5.81
CA ALA A 79 -4.56 9.42 4.95
C ALA A 79 -5.67 10.46 4.67
N VAL A 80 -5.99 11.32 5.65
CA VAL A 80 -6.97 12.40 5.48
C VAL A 80 -6.47 13.41 4.45
N SER A 81 -5.17 13.75 4.49
CA SER A 81 -4.57 14.68 3.54
C SER A 81 -4.57 14.12 2.11
N LEU A 82 -4.22 12.85 1.92
CA LEU A 82 -4.33 12.17 0.63
C LEU A 82 -5.76 12.12 0.10
N GLY A 83 -6.76 11.91 0.98
CA GLY A 83 -8.17 11.96 0.62
C GLY A 83 -8.58 13.34 0.08
N VAL A 84 -8.13 14.41 0.73
CA VAL A 84 -8.38 15.79 0.29
C VAL A 84 -7.71 16.06 -1.06
N ILE A 85 -6.46 15.65 -1.26
CA ILE A 85 -5.74 15.80 -2.54
C ILE A 85 -6.46 15.08 -3.67
N SER A 86 -6.92 13.83 -3.42
CA SER A 86 -7.68 13.05 -4.40
C SER A 86 -8.99 13.73 -4.79
N ALA A 87 -9.74 14.25 -3.80
CA ALA A 87 -10.99 14.98 -4.05
C ALA A 87 -10.75 16.25 -4.89
N ILE A 88 -9.70 17.02 -4.58
CA ILE A 88 -9.32 18.21 -5.35
C ILE A 88 -8.93 17.80 -6.78
N GLY A 89 -8.10 16.77 -6.96
CA GLY A 89 -7.68 16.30 -8.28
C GLY A 89 -8.84 15.83 -9.15
N CYS A 90 -9.77 15.05 -8.57
CA CYS A 90 -11.00 14.64 -9.24
C CYS A 90 -11.87 15.85 -9.64
N GLY A 91 -12.02 16.84 -8.76
CA GLY A 91 -12.74 18.07 -9.04
C GLY A 91 -12.15 18.86 -10.21
N VAL A 92 -10.82 19.02 -10.24
CA VAL A 92 -10.10 19.68 -11.35
C VAL A 92 -10.26 18.90 -12.66
N TYR A 93 -10.14 17.57 -12.62
CA TYR A 93 -10.33 16.72 -13.80
C TYR A 93 -11.74 16.82 -14.38
N GLU A 94 -12.77 16.77 -13.54
CA GLU A 94 -14.17 16.91 -13.98
C GLU A 94 -14.43 18.28 -14.62
N LEU A 95 -13.87 19.35 -14.06
CA LEU A 95 -13.97 20.69 -14.64
C LEU A 95 -13.27 20.77 -15.99
N GLY A 96 -12.02 20.31 -16.09
CA GLY A 96 -11.27 20.31 -17.35
C GLY A 96 -11.89 19.43 -18.43
N ARG A 97 -12.45 18.27 -18.04
CA ARG A 97 -13.19 17.37 -18.95
C ARG A 97 -14.42 18.05 -19.53
N ARG A 98 -15.18 18.79 -18.71
CA ARG A 98 -16.37 19.54 -19.16
C ARG A 98 -16.00 20.71 -20.07
N ASP A 99 -14.94 21.42 -19.72
CA ASP A 99 -14.42 22.55 -20.50
C ASP A 99 -14.01 22.10 -21.91
N GLY A 100 -13.29 20.97 -22.01
CA GLY A 100 -12.91 20.35 -23.29
C GLY A 100 -14.10 19.99 -24.18
N GLN A 101 -15.25 19.57 -23.61
CA GLN A 101 -16.45 19.24 -24.40
C GLN A 101 -17.30 20.47 -24.77
N SER A 102 -17.09 21.61 -24.11
CA SER A 102 -17.82 22.87 -24.40
C SER A 102 -17.16 23.73 -25.48
N SER A 103 -15.91 23.40 -25.84
CA SER A 103 -15.09 24.14 -26.79
C SER A 103 -15.05 23.51 -28.20
N GLU A 104 -15.79 22.42 -28.41
CA GLU A 104 -16.12 21.78 -29.71
C GLU A 104 -17.53 22.20 -30.16
#